data_AF-A0AAV4PPF2-F1
#
_entry.id   AF-A0AAV4PPF2-F1
#
_cell.length_a   1.000
_cell.length_b   1.000
_cell.length_c   1.000
_cell.angle_alpha   90.00
_cell.angle_beta   90.00
_cell.angle_gamma   90.00
#
_symmetry.space_group_name_H-M   'P 1'
#
loop_
_entity.id
_entity.type
_entity.pdbx_description
1 polymer ?
#
loop_
_entity_poly.entity_id
_entity_poly.type
_entity_poly.pdbx_seq_one_letter_code
_entity_poly.pdbx_strand_id
1 'polypeptide(L)'
;MNVSNQPTSKCSVQDVEQWLKQLFQGEDVPCLDRTPQSIEFLKKIMTESNEVEKDSIAIYKAGKKMKDSYDEKSKELQLLTNNIQLDPEIFQRVENLANLTEKLKLKEPSLTNFLLAMMDIENRRQEYVEKEWIAEYHISALDKKIPQVMATNEKLRRELQTLEEIVKIEADKYNKLTKDQLSYFKEKSKRVEQQNQVKQEILNDAEYDQSISHTELVKKSEDCRNIEEQLKAAESKLKAYRCLPTSIQSTEVEIQEKQIELLKLNEEFKKLLEIFEAS
;
A
#
# COMPACT_ATOMS: atom_id res chain seq x y z
N MET A 1 35.60 43.44 -12.17
CA MET A 1 36.75 44.24 -11.72
C MET A 1 36.26 45.25 -10.70
N ASN A 2 36.48 44.98 -9.41
CA ASN A 2 36.89 45.97 -8.40
C ASN A 2 37.08 45.23 -7.08
N VAL A 3 38.29 44.69 -6.95
CA VAL A 3 38.88 44.22 -5.70
C VAL A 3 39.58 45.43 -5.11
N SER A 4 39.05 45.97 -4.01
CA SER A 4 39.68 46.97 -3.13
C SER A 4 38.73 47.23 -1.98
N ASN A 5 39.11 47.26 -0.72
CA ASN A 5 40.37 47.02 -0.05
C ASN A 5 39.92 46.70 1.39
N GLN A 6 40.19 45.51 1.90
CA GLN A 6 40.08 45.29 3.34
C GLN A 6 41.16 46.14 4.01
N PRO A 7 40.82 47.06 4.93
CA PRO A 7 41.82 47.66 5.78
C PRO A 7 42.25 46.57 6.77
N THR A 8 43.34 45.89 6.45
CA THR A 8 44.10 45.11 7.43
C THR A 8 44.73 46.11 8.40
N SER A 9 43.92 46.55 9.37
CA SER A 9 44.43 47.19 10.59
C SER A 9 45.49 46.26 11.15
N LYS A 10 46.73 46.74 11.17
CA LYS A 10 47.89 46.05 11.73
C LYS A 10 47.71 45.93 13.25
N CYS A 11 46.83 45.01 13.67
CA CYS A 11 46.72 44.56 15.05
C CYS A 11 47.95 43.69 15.30
N SER A 12 48.89 44.19 16.11
CA SER A 12 50.12 43.50 16.45
C SER A 12 49.81 42.33 17.41
N VAL A 13 50.71 41.35 17.51
CA VAL A 13 50.54 40.22 18.46
C VAL A 13 50.45 40.74 19.91
N GLN A 14 51.04 41.90 20.19
CA GLN A 14 51.00 42.56 21.50
C GLN A 14 49.61 43.08 21.88
N ASP A 15 48.80 43.52 20.89
CA ASP A 15 47.44 44.01 21.14
C ASP A 15 46.51 42.88 21.59
N VAL A 16 46.70 41.67 21.03
CA VAL A 16 45.97 40.46 21.42
C VAL A 16 46.38 39.99 22.83
N GLU A 17 47.68 40.05 23.15
CA GLU A 17 48.18 39.73 24.50
C GLU A 17 47.66 40.71 25.55
N GLN A 18 47.54 42.00 25.20
CA GLN A 18 46.98 43.02 26.09
C GLN A 18 45.45 42.86 26.27
N TRP A 19 44.72 42.55 25.20
CA TRP A 19 43.29 42.25 25.26
C TRP A 19 42.99 41.01 26.09
N LEU A 20 43.78 39.94 25.94
CA LEU A 20 43.67 38.76 26.80
C LEU A 20 43.93 39.11 28.27
N LYS A 21 44.95 39.91 28.59
CA LYS A 21 45.20 40.38 29.96
C LYS A 21 44.05 41.20 30.54
N GLN A 22 43.40 42.04 29.72
CA GLN A 22 42.21 42.81 30.13
C GLN A 22 41.00 41.90 30.37
N LEU A 23 40.81 40.88 29.54
CA LEU A 23 39.71 39.91 29.66
C LEU A 23 39.87 39.04 30.93
N PHE A 24 41.09 38.59 31.22
CA PHE A 24 41.39 37.72 32.36
C PHE A 24 41.64 38.47 33.69
N GLN A 25 41.61 39.81 33.70
CA GLN A 25 41.67 40.66 34.90
C GLN A 25 42.75 40.26 35.93
N GLY A 26 43.87 39.68 35.49
CA GLY A 26 45.00 39.27 36.34
C GLY A 26 45.16 37.77 36.64
N GLU A 27 44.37 36.87 36.05
CA GLU A 27 44.63 35.42 36.10
C GLU A 27 45.60 34.94 34.99
N ASP A 28 46.33 33.85 35.24
CA ASP A 28 47.33 33.28 34.32
C ASP A 28 46.67 32.85 32.99
N VAL A 29 47.07 33.50 31.90
CA VAL A 29 46.58 33.19 30.55
C VAL A 29 47.10 31.81 30.14
N PRO A 30 46.24 30.84 29.78
CA PRO A 30 46.66 29.51 29.35
C PRO A 30 47.63 29.57 28.16
N CYS A 31 48.70 28.76 28.20
CA CYS A 31 49.75 28.71 27.18
C CYS A 31 49.16 28.58 25.78
N LEU A 32 49.19 29.68 25.02
CA LEU A 32 48.65 29.74 23.68
C LEU A 32 49.64 29.15 22.68
N ASP A 33 49.25 28.09 21.97
CA ASP A 33 50.01 27.59 20.82
C ASP A 33 50.07 28.68 19.76
N ARG A 34 51.27 29.24 19.54
CA ARG A 34 51.56 30.36 18.64
C ARG A 34 51.53 29.96 17.16
N THR A 35 50.51 29.21 16.76
CA THR A 35 50.26 28.88 15.35
C THR A 35 49.67 30.13 14.67
N PRO A 36 50.10 30.51 13.45
CA PRO A 36 49.60 31.73 12.80
C PRO A 36 48.06 31.76 12.65
N GLN A 37 47.42 30.59 12.50
CA GLN A 37 45.96 30.45 12.45
C GLN A 37 45.25 30.78 13.77
N SER A 38 45.83 30.44 14.93
CA SER A 38 45.23 30.74 16.24
C SER A 38 45.30 32.24 16.53
N ILE A 39 46.39 32.90 16.13
CA ILE A 39 46.57 34.35 16.29
C ILE A 39 45.59 35.12 15.39
N GLU A 40 45.37 34.70 14.14
CA GLU A 40 44.37 35.33 13.27
C GLU A 40 42.94 35.14 13.79
N PHE A 41 42.61 33.94 14.30
CA PHE A 41 41.30 33.68 14.90
C PHE A 41 41.06 34.53 16.15
N LEU A 42 42.07 34.66 17.03
CA LEU A 42 41.99 35.53 18.21
C LEU A 42 41.87 37.01 17.85
N LYS A 43 42.57 37.47 16.80
CA LYS A 43 42.41 38.84 16.30
C LYS A 43 40.97 39.10 15.84
N LYS A 44 40.37 38.13 15.14
CA LYS A 44 38.98 38.22 14.70
C LYS A 44 38.01 38.30 15.89
N ILE A 45 38.17 37.42 16.88
CA ILE A 45 37.35 37.45 18.11
C ILE A 45 37.54 38.77 18.86
N MET A 46 38.78 39.26 18.99
CA MET A 46 39.06 40.54 19.64
C MET A 46 38.37 41.70 18.93
N THR A 47 38.42 41.75 17.60
CA THR A 47 37.73 42.81 16.84
C THR A 47 36.22 42.73 17.00
N GLU A 48 35.63 41.55 16.91
CA GLU A 48 34.19 41.34 17.08
C GLU A 48 33.74 41.68 18.52
N SER A 49 34.50 41.24 19.53
CA SER A 49 34.22 41.53 20.94
C SER A 49 34.33 43.03 21.25
N ASN A 50 35.33 43.72 20.71
CA ASN A 50 35.50 45.17 20.91
C ASN A 50 34.39 45.98 20.23
N GLU A 51 33.88 45.54 19.07
CA GLU A 51 32.74 46.17 18.42
C GLU A 51 31.46 45.99 19.26
N VAL A 52 31.18 44.77 19.71
CA VAL A 52 30.03 44.46 20.58
C VAL A 52 30.10 45.22 21.91
N GLU A 53 31.29 45.34 22.51
CA GLU A 53 31.49 46.07 23.76
C GLU A 53 31.28 47.58 23.58
N LYS A 54 31.76 48.16 22.48
CA LYS A 54 31.51 49.57 22.14
C LYS A 54 30.02 49.85 21.97
N ASP A 55 29.30 48.98 21.27
CA ASP A 55 27.86 49.10 21.08
C ASP A 55 27.10 48.96 22.41
N SER A 56 27.50 48.00 23.24
CA SER A 56 26.92 47.81 24.58
C SER A 56 27.13 49.03 25.49
N ILE A 57 28.34 49.60 25.47
CA ILE A 57 28.65 50.84 26.21
C ILE A 57 27.84 52.02 25.66
N ALA A 58 27.66 52.11 24.33
CA ALA A 58 26.87 53.16 23.71
C ALA A 58 25.39 53.07 24.11
N ILE A 59 24.80 51.88 24.08
CA ILE A 59 23.41 51.62 24.53
C ILE A 59 23.27 51.96 26.01
N TYR A 60 24.22 51.53 26.86
CA TYR A 60 24.20 51.85 28.29
C TYR A 60 24.25 53.36 28.54
N LYS A 61 25.17 54.08 27.86
CA LYS A 61 25.27 55.54 27.98
C LYS A 61 24.01 56.25 27.48
N ALA A 62 23.42 55.80 26.37
CA ALA A 62 22.18 56.34 25.84
C ALA A 62 21.01 56.10 26.81
N GLY A 63 20.87 54.89 27.33
CA GLY A 63 19.87 54.54 28.33
C GLY A 63 20.00 55.35 29.61
N LYS A 64 21.24 55.57 30.10
CA LYS A 64 21.49 56.43 31.26
C LYS A 64 21.08 57.87 31.01
N LYS A 65 21.49 58.47 29.88
CA LYS A 65 21.06 59.83 29.51
C LYS A 65 19.54 59.96 29.42
N MET A 66 18.87 58.95 28.86
CA MET A 66 17.41 58.95 28.75
C MET A 66 16.76 58.90 30.14
N LYS A 67 17.26 58.02 31.02
CA LYS A 67 16.81 57.95 32.40
C LYS A 67 17.01 59.28 33.13
N ASP A 68 18.21 59.87 33.04
CA ASP A 68 18.52 61.14 33.70
C ASP A 68 17.58 62.26 33.21
N SER A 69 17.27 62.29 31.90
CA SER A 69 16.30 63.24 31.32
C SER A 69 14.87 63.02 31.80
N TYR A 70 14.42 61.77 31.93
CA TYR A 70 13.10 61.46 32.50
C TYR A 70 13.02 61.80 33.99
N ASP A 71 14.09 61.56 34.76
CA ASP A 71 14.16 61.88 36.18
C ASP A 71 14.12 63.40 36.41
N GLU A 72 14.82 64.18 35.58
CA GLU A 72 14.77 65.65 35.59
C GLU A 72 13.35 66.15 35.27
N LYS A 73 12.75 65.66 34.18
CA LYS A 73 11.37 66.03 33.79
C LYS A 73 10.33 65.62 34.83
N SER A 74 10.52 64.49 35.51
CA SER A 74 9.66 64.06 36.62
C SER A 74 9.75 65.03 37.79
N LYS A 75 10.94 65.52 38.14
CA LYS A 75 11.11 66.53 39.20
C LYS A 75 10.47 67.85 38.84
N GLU A 76 10.61 68.30 37.59
CA GLU A 76 9.92 69.49 37.08
C GLU A 76 8.39 69.36 37.20
N LEU A 77 7.84 68.22 36.77
CA LEU A 77 6.41 67.96 36.87
C LEU A 77 5.93 67.86 38.33
N GLN A 78 6.70 67.26 39.23
CA GLN A 78 6.39 67.24 40.66
C GLN A 78 6.36 68.65 41.25
N LEU A 79 7.34 69.48 40.91
CA LEU A 79 7.39 70.87 41.38
C LEU A 79 6.18 71.67 40.87
N LEU A 80 5.84 71.53 39.58
CA LEU A 80 4.66 72.17 39.00
C LEU A 80 3.36 71.69 39.65
N THR A 81 3.24 70.39 39.91
CA THR A 81 2.04 69.79 40.51
C THR A 81 1.85 70.22 41.96
N ASN A 82 2.93 70.27 42.76
CA ASN A 82 2.87 70.72 44.16
C ASN A 82 2.44 72.19 44.32
N ASN A 83 2.64 73.00 43.28
CA ASN A 83 2.25 74.41 43.25
C ASN A 83 0.78 74.62 42.81
N ILE A 84 0.10 73.58 42.31
CA ILE A 84 -1.30 73.66 41.88
C ILE A 84 -2.17 73.10 43.02
N GLN A 85 -2.86 73.99 43.73
CA GLN A 85 -3.91 73.59 44.67
C GLN A 85 -5.16 73.20 43.87
N LEU A 86 -5.27 71.92 43.50
CA LEU A 86 -6.48 71.37 42.93
C LEU A 86 -7.52 71.13 44.02
N ASP A 87 -8.78 71.40 43.71
CA ASP A 87 -9.91 70.98 44.53
C ASP A 87 -9.89 69.44 44.69
N PRO A 88 -10.08 68.88 45.90
CA PRO A 88 -10.02 67.43 46.16
C PRO A 88 -10.90 66.59 45.22
N GLU A 89 -12.04 67.11 44.78
CA GLU A 89 -12.92 66.39 43.85
C GLU A 89 -12.28 66.25 42.45
N ILE A 90 -11.61 67.30 41.97
CA ILE A 90 -10.92 67.30 40.68
C ILE A 90 -9.71 66.38 40.72
N PHE A 91 -8.95 66.40 41.83
CA PHE A 91 -7.81 65.51 42.04
C PHE A 91 -8.25 64.04 41.95
N GLN A 92 -9.33 63.66 42.62
CA GLN A 92 -9.86 62.29 42.58
C GLN A 92 -10.28 61.86 41.16
N ARG A 93 -10.88 62.77 40.38
CA ARG A 93 -11.26 62.50 38.98
C ARG A 93 -10.04 62.29 38.08
N VAL A 94 -8.99 63.08 38.26
CA VAL A 94 -7.73 62.94 37.50
C VAL A 94 -7.02 61.64 37.87
N GLU A 95 -6.97 61.29 39.16
CA GLU A 95 -6.42 60.01 39.63
C GLU A 95 -7.18 58.82 39.03
N ASN A 96 -8.52 58.88 39.02
CA ASN A 96 -9.35 57.85 38.40
C ASN A 96 -9.09 57.72 36.89
N LEU A 97 -8.92 58.84 36.18
CA LEU A 97 -8.56 58.83 34.76
C LEU A 97 -7.16 58.28 34.51
N ALA A 98 -6.18 58.61 35.35
CA ALA A 98 -4.83 58.05 35.29
C ALA A 98 -4.85 56.53 35.50
N ASN A 99 -5.57 56.07 36.53
CA ASN A 99 -5.77 54.65 36.82
C ASN A 99 -6.47 53.92 35.66
N LEU A 100 -7.46 54.54 35.01
CA LEU A 100 -8.11 53.98 33.83
C LEU A 100 -7.17 53.94 32.62
N THR A 101 -6.36 54.99 32.42
CA THR A 101 -5.34 55.05 31.35
C THR A 101 -4.33 53.91 31.51
N GLU A 102 -3.88 53.66 32.73
CA GLU A 102 -2.95 52.58 33.06
C GLU A 102 -3.59 51.19 32.84
N LYS A 103 -4.82 50.98 33.34
CA LYS A 103 -5.55 49.70 33.15
C LYS A 103 -5.81 49.40 31.68
N LEU A 104 -6.14 50.41 30.89
CA LEU A 104 -6.35 50.31 29.43
C LEU A 104 -5.04 50.35 28.64
N LYS A 105 -3.89 50.54 29.31
CA LYS A 105 -2.55 50.64 28.72
C LYS A 105 -2.49 51.66 27.57
N LEU A 106 -3.15 52.81 27.75
CA LEU A 106 -3.18 53.87 26.76
C LEU A 106 -1.90 54.71 26.81
N LYS A 107 -1.36 55.03 25.64
CA LYS A 107 -0.17 55.91 25.52
C LYS A 107 -0.51 57.38 25.79
N GLU A 108 -1.72 57.80 25.40
CA GLU A 108 -2.19 59.17 25.55
C GLU A 108 -3.63 59.16 26.10
N PRO A 109 -3.89 59.87 27.22
CA PRO A 109 -5.22 59.98 27.81
C PRO A 109 -6.08 60.96 27.00
N SER A 110 -6.53 60.52 25.82
CA SER A 110 -7.48 61.22 24.95
C SER A 110 -8.82 60.48 24.95
N LEU A 111 -9.93 61.23 24.88
CA LEU A 111 -11.28 60.68 24.82
C LEU A 111 -11.42 59.64 23.69
N THR A 112 -10.85 59.91 22.52
CA THR A 112 -10.89 58.97 21.38
C THR A 112 -10.18 57.66 21.71
N ASN A 113 -9.02 57.71 22.39
CA ASN A 113 -8.28 56.51 22.78
C ASN A 113 -9.04 55.70 23.83
N PHE A 114 -9.70 56.37 24.78
CA PHE A 114 -10.58 55.70 25.75
C PHE A 114 -11.76 55.01 25.04
N LEU A 115 -12.43 55.70 24.11
CA LEU A 115 -13.55 55.13 23.35
C LEU A 115 -13.11 53.92 22.51
N LEU A 116 -11.96 54.01 21.83
CA LEU A 116 -11.39 52.89 21.07
C LEU A 116 -11.06 51.70 21.97
N ALA A 117 -10.42 51.93 23.12
CA ALA A 117 -10.10 50.85 24.05
C ALA A 117 -11.35 50.21 24.67
N MET A 118 -12.39 51.00 24.97
CA MET A 118 -13.67 50.46 25.43
C MET A 118 -14.36 49.63 24.34
N MET A 119 -14.36 50.11 23.09
CA MET A 119 -14.88 49.36 21.95
C MET A 119 -14.11 48.06 21.71
N ASP A 120 -12.78 48.08 21.83
CA ASP A 120 -11.94 46.88 21.71
C ASP A 120 -12.26 45.84 22.79
N ILE A 121 -12.47 46.28 24.04
CA ILE A 121 -12.88 45.40 25.13
C ILE A 121 -14.26 44.81 24.85
N GLU A 122 -15.20 45.62 24.40
CA GLU A 122 -16.55 45.16 24.09
C GLU A 122 -16.57 44.19 22.90
N ASN A 123 -15.79 44.46 21.85
CA ASN A 123 -15.61 43.54 20.72
C ASN A 123 -15.02 42.20 21.18
N ARG A 124 -13.96 42.23 22.00
CA ARG A 124 -13.38 40.99 22.56
C ARG A 124 -14.37 40.22 23.42
N ARG A 125 -15.22 40.92 24.18
CA ARG A 125 -16.28 40.31 24.97
C ARG A 125 -17.31 39.62 24.06
N GLN A 126 -17.72 40.27 22.97
CA GLN A 126 -18.64 39.69 21.99
C GLN A 126 -18.06 38.47 21.29
N GLU A 127 -16.79 38.53 20.86
CA GLU A 127 -16.08 37.37 20.30
C GLU A 127 -16.03 36.19 21.27
N TYR A 128 -15.82 36.46 22.56
CA TYR A 128 -15.82 35.42 23.58
C TYR A 128 -17.20 34.76 23.72
N VAL A 129 -18.26 35.57 23.80
CA VAL A 129 -19.66 35.08 23.88
C VAL A 129 -20.03 34.27 22.64
N GLU A 130 -19.64 34.72 21.45
CA GLU A 130 -19.87 33.98 20.21
C GLU A 130 -19.16 32.62 20.22
N LYS A 131 -17.88 32.59 20.63
CA LYS A 131 -17.11 31.34 20.74
C LYS A 131 -17.72 30.39 21.77
N GLU A 132 -18.17 30.90 22.91
CA GLU A 132 -18.86 30.12 23.94
C GLU A 132 -20.16 29.52 23.40
N TRP A 133 -20.98 30.32 22.71
CA TRP A 133 -22.22 29.84 22.08
C TRP A 133 -21.97 28.76 21.02
N ILE A 134 -20.95 28.94 20.17
CA ILE A 134 -20.57 27.94 19.16
C ILE A 134 -20.12 26.64 19.85
N ALA A 135 -19.32 26.73 20.91
CA ALA A 135 -18.87 25.58 21.68
C ALA A 135 -20.05 24.83 22.32
N GLU A 136 -20.97 25.54 22.97
CA GLU A 136 -22.18 24.97 23.56
C GLU A 136 -23.06 24.28 22.52
N TYR A 137 -23.22 24.89 21.34
CA TYR A 137 -23.95 24.28 20.22
C TYR A 137 -23.31 22.96 19.79
N HIS A 138 -21.99 22.93 19.62
CA HIS A 138 -21.27 21.71 19.26
C HIS A 138 -21.36 20.62 20.35
N ILE A 139 -21.22 21.00 21.62
CA ILE A 139 -21.38 20.08 22.75
C ILE A 139 -22.79 19.48 22.73
N SER A 140 -23.83 20.30 22.62
CA SER A 140 -25.22 19.83 22.54
C SER A 140 -25.47 18.91 21.34
N ALA A 141 -24.87 19.20 20.20
CA ALA A 141 -24.97 18.36 19.01
C ALA A 141 -24.28 16.99 19.22
N LEU A 142 -23.13 16.96 19.89
CA LEU A 142 -22.42 15.74 20.22
C LEU A 142 -23.17 14.92 21.28
N ASP A 143 -23.70 15.56 22.32
CA ASP A 143 -24.49 14.90 23.37
C ASP A 143 -25.71 14.17 22.82
N LYS A 144 -26.29 14.66 21.71
CA LYS A 144 -27.37 13.97 20.99
C LYS A 144 -26.89 12.80 20.14
N LYS A 145 -25.69 12.91 19.53
CA LYS A 145 -25.13 11.89 18.63
C LYS A 145 -24.51 10.72 19.38
N ILE A 146 -23.81 10.97 20.49
CA ILE A 146 -23.15 9.95 21.30
C ILE A 146 -24.10 8.79 21.70
N PRO A 147 -25.29 9.02 22.28
CA PRO A 147 -26.19 7.94 22.66
C PRO A 147 -26.73 7.15 21.45
N GLN A 148 -26.94 7.81 20.31
CA GLN A 148 -27.35 7.13 19.08
C GLN A 148 -26.26 6.17 18.61
N VAL A 149 -25.01 6.64 18.58
CA VAL A 149 -23.86 5.81 18.20
C VAL A 149 -23.67 4.67 19.21
N MET A 150 -23.77 4.93 20.51
CA MET A 150 -23.66 3.89 21.54
C MET A 150 -24.74 2.82 21.37
N ALA A 151 -26.01 3.20 21.16
CA ALA A 151 -27.10 2.26 20.93
C ALA A 151 -26.87 1.39 19.67
N THR A 152 -26.37 2.00 18.58
CA THR A 152 -26.03 1.24 17.36
C THR A 152 -24.87 0.28 17.58
N ASN A 153 -23.86 0.68 18.36
CA ASN A 153 -22.71 -0.15 18.68
C ASN A 153 -23.12 -1.35 19.55
N GLU A 154 -23.96 -1.13 20.57
CA GLU A 154 -24.51 -2.20 21.39
C GLU A 154 -25.36 -3.19 20.58
N LYS A 155 -26.12 -2.69 19.60
CA LYS A 155 -26.87 -3.55 18.68
C LYS A 155 -25.92 -4.41 17.83
N LEU A 156 -24.91 -3.81 17.22
CA LEU A 156 -23.90 -4.53 16.42
C LEU A 156 -23.16 -5.58 17.26
N ARG A 157 -22.79 -5.24 18.50
CA ARG A 157 -22.13 -6.17 19.42
C ARG A 157 -23.01 -7.39 19.74
N ARG A 158 -24.31 -7.18 19.95
CA ARG A 158 -25.27 -8.28 20.15
C ARG A 158 -25.40 -9.14 18.89
N GLU A 159 -25.52 -8.52 17.72
CA GLU A 159 -25.60 -9.24 16.45
C GLU A 159 -24.33 -10.07 16.18
N LEU A 160 -23.14 -9.52 16.46
CA LEU A 160 -21.89 -10.26 16.36
C LEU A 160 -21.85 -11.47 17.31
N GLN A 161 -22.26 -11.32 18.57
CA GLN A 161 -22.33 -12.44 19.51
C GLN A 161 -23.27 -13.54 19.01
N THR A 162 -24.46 -13.17 18.50
CA THR A 162 -25.40 -14.15 17.95
C THR A 162 -24.83 -14.84 16.71
N LEU A 163 -24.10 -14.12 15.85
CA LEU A 163 -23.49 -14.69 14.66
C LEU A 163 -22.35 -15.65 15.04
N GLU A 164 -21.51 -15.31 16.01
CA GLU A 164 -20.47 -16.19 16.53
C GLU A 164 -21.04 -17.48 17.11
N GLU A 165 -22.18 -17.41 17.81
CA GLU A 165 -22.89 -18.59 18.30
C GLU A 165 -23.43 -19.47 17.16
N ILE A 166 -24.05 -18.86 16.14
CA ILE A 166 -24.53 -19.58 14.96
C ILE A 166 -23.38 -20.28 14.24
N VAL A 167 -22.27 -19.58 14.01
CA VAL A 167 -21.07 -20.14 13.36
C VAL A 167 -20.51 -21.32 14.15
N LYS A 168 -20.46 -21.23 15.49
CA LYS A 168 -20.05 -22.37 16.34
C LYS A 168 -20.98 -23.56 16.18
N ILE A 169 -22.29 -23.34 16.21
CA ILE A 169 -23.29 -24.40 16.06
C ILE A 169 -23.17 -25.06 14.68
N GLU A 170 -23.00 -24.28 13.61
CA GLU A 170 -22.84 -24.79 12.25
C GLU A 170 -21.53 -25.55 12.08
N ALA A 171 -20.43 -25.04 12.62
CA ALA A 171 -19.14 -25.73 12.62
C ALA A 171 -19.24 -27.08 13.35
N ASP A 172 -19.89 -27.12 14.51
CA ASP A 172 -20.12 -28.37 15.26
C ASP A 172 -20.99 -29.36 14.49
N LYS A 173 -22.06 -28.88 13.84
CA LYS A 173 -22.92 -29.71 12.97
C LYS A 173 -22.13 -30.28 11.80
N TYR A 174 -21.34 -29.45 11.12
CA TYR A 174 -20.51 -29.87 9.99
C TYR A 174 -19.44 -30.87 10.42
N ASN A 175 -18.77 -30.63 11.56
CA ASN A 175 -17.77 -31.54 12.11
C ASN A 175 -18.39 -32.90 12.46
N LYS A 176 -19.57 -32.93 13.09
CA LYS A 176 -20.30 -34.17 13.39
C LYS A 176 -20.68 -34.91 12.11
N LEU A 177 -21.32 -34.22 11.15
CA LEU A 177 -21.71 -34.82 9.87
C LEU A 177 -20.51 -35.39 9.13
N THR A 178 -19.41 -34.63 9.05
CA THR A 178 -18.19 -35.04 8.37
C THR A 178 -17.57 -36.25 9.07
N LYS A 179 -17.51 -36.26 10.40
CA LYS A 179 -16.95 -37.38 11.18
C LYS A 179 -17.78 -38.65 10.97
N ASP A 180 -19.10 -38.55 11.05
CA ASP A 180 -20.02 -39.67 10.85
C ASP A 180 -19.93 -40.22 9.42
N GLN A 181 -20.00 -39.35 8.41
CA GLN A 181 -19.86 -39.75 7.01
C GLN A 181 -18.48 -40.37 6.73
N LEU A 182 -17.40 -39.77 7.24
CA LEU A 182 -16.04 -40.29 7.06
C LEU A 182 -15.91 -41.68 7.70
N SER A 183 -16.50 -41.89 8.89
CA SER A 183 -16.51 -43.20 9.54
C SER A 183 -17.27 -44.25 8.73
N TYR A 184 -18.43 -43.90 8.17
CA TYR A 184 -19.23 -44.77 7.30
C TYR A 184 -18.44 -45.15 6.04
N PHE A 185 -17.83 -44.18 5.36
CA PHE A 185 -17.02 -44.46 4.17
C PHE A 185 -15.79 -45.30 4.49
N LYS A 186 -15.14 -45.07 5.64
CA LYS A 186 -14.00 -45.86 6.10
C LYS A 186 -14.39 -47.32 6.38
N GLU A 187 -15.53 -47.54 7.05
CA GLU A 187 -16.05 -48.88 7.29
C GLU A 187 -16.43 -49.59 5.97
N LYS A 188 -17.11 -48.87 5.07
CA LYS A 188 -17.48 -49.41 3.75
C LYS A 188 -16.25 -49.77 2.93
N SER A 189 -15.22 -48.92 2.92
CA SER A 189 -13.94 -49.20 2.25
C SER A 189 -13.30 -50.46 2.80
N LYS A 190 -13.19 -50.57 4.13
CA LYS A 190 -12.62 -51.76 4.78
C LYS A 190 -13.40 -53.03 4.46
N ARG A 191 -14.74 -52.96 4.41
CA ARG A 191 -15.59 -54.10 4.05
C ARG A 191 -15.38 -54.55 2.61
N VAL A 192 -15.30 -53.59 1.67
CA VAL A 192 -15.03 -53.89 0.25
C VAL A 192 -13.63 -54.50 0.10
N GLU A 193 -12.64 -53.97 0.82
CA GLU A 193 -11.27 -54.50 0.79
C GLU A 193 -11.20 -55.93 1.33
N GLN A 194 -11.86 -56.22 2.45
CA GLN A 194 -11.99 -57.59 2.97
C GLN A 194 -12.68 -58.52 1.98
N GLN A 195 -13.77 -58.08 1.34
CA GLN A 195 -14.45 -58.88 0.32
C GLN A 195 -13.56 -59.14 -0.90
N ASN A 196 -12.76 -58.15 -1.32
CA ASN A 196 -11.80 -58.33 -2.40
C ASN A 196 -10.69 -59.31 -2.02
N GLN A 197 -10.17 -59.24 -0.79
CA GLN A 197 -9.18 -60.20 -0.29
C GLN A 197 -9.73 -61.63 -0.32
N VAL A 198 -10.92 -61.85 0.22
CA VAL A 198 -11.57 -63.17 0.20
C VAL A 198 -11.80 -63.67 -1.23
N LYS A 199 -12.27 -62.81 -2.14
CA LYS A 199 -12.43 -63.18 -3.55
C LYS A 199 -11.09 -63.50 -4.22
N GLN A 200 -10.04 -62.76 -3.88
CA GLN A 200 -8.70 -63.00 -4.40
C GLN A 200 -8.14 -64.33 -3.89
N GLU A 201 -8.35 -64.66 -2.62
CA GLU A 201 -8.01 -65.97 -2.05
C GLU A 201 -8.76 -67.09 -2.79
N ILE A 202 -10.07 -66.95 -2.99
CA ILE A 202 -10.87 -67.93 -3.75
C ILE A 202 -10.37 -68.07 -5.20
N LEU A 203 -9.99 -66.97 -5.85
CA LEU A 203 -9.42 -67.00 -7.21
C LEU A 203 -8.06 -67.70 -7.24
N ASN A 204 -7.22 -67.46 -6.22
CA ASN A 204 -5.92 -68.11 -6.09
C ASN A 204 -6.07 -69.61 -5.81
N ASP A 205 -6.99 -70.01 -4.92
CA ASP A 205 -7.31 -71.41 -4.61
C ASP A 205 -7.88 -72.15 -5.84
N ALA A 206 -8.62 -71.43 -6.70
CA ALA A 206 -9.12 -71.94 -7.96
C ALA A 206 -8.07 -71.93 -9.09
N GLU A 207 -6.81 -71.59 -8.80
CA GLU A 207 -5.70 -71.43 -9.77
C GLU A 207 -6.12 -70.61 -11.00
N TYR A 208 -6.87 -69.53 -10.77
CA TYR A 208 -7.42 -68.72 -11.85
C TYR A 208 -6.31 -68.07 -12.69
N ASP A 209 -6.21 -68.49 -13.96
CA ASP A 209 -5.34 -67.86 -14.94
C ASP A 209 -6.03 -66.63 -15.55
N GLN A 210 -5.33 -65.50 -15.52
CA GLN A 210 -5.76 -64.24 -16.11
C GLN A 210 -6.01 -64.37 -17.63
N SER A 211 -5.43 -65.40 -18.28
CA SER A 211 -5.74 -65.79 -19.65
C SER A 211 -7.21 -66.14 -19.92
N ILE A 212 -7.99 -66.49 -18.88
CA ILE A 212 -9.42 -66.81 -18.96
C ILE A 212 -10.26 -65.57 -18.59
N SER A 213 -9.64 -64.41 -18.42
CA SER A 213 -10.37 -63.15 -18.27
C SER A 213 -11.18 -62.85 -19.53
N HIS A 214 -12.39 -62.32 -19.36
CA HIS A 214 -13.25 -61.92 -20.47
C HIS A 214 -12.52 -61.01 -21.47
N THR A 215 -11.70 -60.08 -20.98
CA THR A 215 -10.94 -59.16 -21.83
C THR A 215 -9.93 -59.89 -22.72
N GLU A 216 -9.29 -60.94 -22.21
CA GLU A 216 -8.31 -61.73 -22.96
C GLU A 216 -9.00 -62.74 -23.88
N LEU A 217 -10.10 -63.35 -23.45
CA LEU A 217 -10.96 -64.19 -24.29
C LEU A 217 -11.51 -63.43 -25.49
N VAL A 218 -12.00 -62.20 -25.28
CA VAL A 218 -12.48 -61.34 -26.37
C VAL A 218 -11.34 -61.01 -27.33
N LYS A 219 -10.15 -60.63 -26.84
CA LYS A 219 -8.99 -60.40 -27.70
C LYS A 219 -8.60 -61.63 -28.51
N LYS A 220 -8.49 -62.81 -27.88
CA LYS A 220 -8.19 -64.06 -28.59
C LYS A 220 -9.26 -64.42 -29.61
N SER A 221 -10.53 -64.17 -29.30
CA SER A 221 -11.64 -64.36 -30.24
C SER A 221 -11.53 -63.43 -31.45
N GLU A 222 -11.18 -62.16 -31.23
CA GLU A 222 -10.96 -61.19 -32.30
C GLU A 222 -9.75 -61.58 -33.16
N ASP A 223 -8.66 -62.03 -32.54
CA ASP A 223 -7.46 -62.51 -33.23
C ASP A 223 -7.75 -63.76 -34.07
N CYS A 224 -8.47 -64.75 -33.52
CA CYS A 224 -8.90 -65.92 -34.28
C CYS A 224 -9.76 -65.53 -35.49
N ARG A 225 -10.69 -64.60 -35.33
CA ARG A 225 -11.54 -64.11 -36.43
C ARG A 225 -10.69 -63.44 -37.52
N ASN A 226 -9.73 -62.61 -37.13
CA ASN A 226 -8.81 -61.97 -38.07
C ASN A 226 -7.95 -63.00 -38.82
N ILE A 227 -7.45 -64.03 -38.13
CA ILE A 227 -6.69 -65.12 -38.75
C ILE A 227 -7.57 -65.92 -39.72
N GLU A 228 -8.82 -66.21 -39.37
CA GLU A 228 -9.77 -66.88 -40.26
C GLU A 228 -10.07 -66.06 -41.51
N GLU A 229 -10.23 -64.74 -41.39
CA GLU A 229 -10.40 -63.84 -42.53
C GLU A 229 -9.17 -63.85 -43.45
N GLN A 230 -7.96 -63.80 -42.87
CA GLN A 230 -6.71 -63.91 -43.61
C GLN A 230 -6.56 -65.28 -44.30
N LEU A 231 -6.96 -66.37 -43.63
CA LEU A 231 -6.94 -67.73 -44.19
C LEU A 231 -7.90 -67.83 -45.39
N LYS A 232 -9.14 -67.34 -45.25
CA LYS A 232 -10.12 -67.31 -46.36
C LYS A 232 -9.61 -66.50 -47.55
N ALA A 233 -8.95 -65.38 -47.30
CA ALA A 233 -8.34 -64.56 -48.34
C ALA A 233 -7.12 -65.27 -49.01
N ALA A 234 -6.33 -66.01 -48.25
CA ALA A 234 -5.22 -66.80 -48.79
C ALA A 234 -5.71 -68.00 -49.60
N GLU A 235 -6.73 -68.71 -49.11
CA GLU A 235 -7.36 -69.85 -49.81
C GLU A 235 -8.01 -69.42 -51.12
N SER A 236 -8.69 -68.25 -51.16
CA SER A 236 -9.27 -67.73 -52.39
C SER A 236 -8.19 -67.37 -53.41
N LYS A 237 -7.07 -66.77 -52.98
CA LYS A 237 -5.89 -66.54 -53.83
C LYS A 237 -5.29 -67.85 -54.33
N LEU A 238 -5.14 -68.85 -53.47
CA LEU A 238 -4.57 -70.16 -53.83
C LEU A 238 -5.48 -70.90 -54.81
N LYS A 239 -6.80 -70.86 -54.61
CA LYS A 239 -7.78 -71.36 -55.60
C LYS A 239 -7.63 -70.65 -56.93
N ALA A 240 -7.52 -69.32 -56.94
CA ALA A 240 -7.29 -68.55 -58.17
C ALA A 240 -5.97 -68.98 -58.86
N TYR A 241 -4.87 -69.15 -58.12
CA TYR A 241 -3.61 -69.64 -58.68
C TYR A 241 -3.70 -71.08 -59.20
N ARG A 242 -4.45 -71.97 -58.55
CA ARG A 242 -4.70 -73.34 -59.04
C ARG A 242 -5.54 -73.38 -60.31
N CYS A 243 -6.38 -72.36 -60.54
CA CYS A 243 -7.16 -72.24 -61.77
C CYS A 243 -6.34 -71.65 -62.94
N LEU A 244 -5.07 -71.26 -62.73
CA LEU A 244 -4.21 -70.83 -63.82
C LEU A 244 -3.55 -72.04 -64.49
N PRO A 245 -3.52 -72.12 -65.84
CA PRO A 245 -2.86 -73.21 -66.55
C PRO A 245 -1.35 -73.27 -66.27
N THR A 246 -0.82 -74.49 -66.15
CA THR A 246 0.53 -74.78 -65.64
C THR A 246 1.69 -74.29 -66.55
N SER A 247 1.41 -73.74 -67.74
CA SER A 247 2.43 -73.12 -68.59
C SER A 247 1.86 -72.07 -69.55
N ILE A 248 2.66 -71.01 -69.80
CA ILE A 248 2.33 -69.87 -70.69
C ILE A 248 1.98 -70.33 -72.12
N GLN A 249 2.59 -71.42 -72.58
CA GLN A 249 2.30 -71.94 -73.92
C GLN A 249 0.90 -72.55 -74.03
N SER A 250 0.39 -73.13 -72.93
CA SER A 250 -0.99 -73.65 -72.90
C SER A 250 -2.02 -72.52 -72.94
N THR A 251 -1.74 -71.38 -72.31
CA THR A 251 -2.64 -70.22 -72.33
C THR A 251 -2.72 -69.55 -73.70
N GLU A 252 -1.63 -69.47 -74.46
CA GLU A 252 -1.64 -68.89 -75.81
C GLU A 252 -2.50 -69.74 -76.76
N VAL A 253 -2.39 -71.06 -76.68
CA VAL A 253 -3.21 -71.98 -77.47
C VAL A 253 -4.69 -71.84 -77.12
N GLU A 254 -5.04 -71.84 -75.82
CA GLU A 254 -6.44 -71.72 -75.39
C GLU A 254 -7.05 -70.35 -75.75
N ILE A 255 -6.26 -69.27 -75.70
CA ILE A 255 -6.71 -67.93 -76.17
C ILE A 255 -6.96 -67.95 -77.68
N GLN A 256 -6.07 -68.56 -78.48
CA GLN A 256 -6.26 -68.66 -79.92
C GLN A 256 -7.49 -69.51 -80.28
N GLU A 257 -7.71 -70.63 -79.59
CA GLU A 257 -8.91 -71.46 -79.78
C GLU A 257 -10.20 -70.68 -79.46
N LYS A 258 -10.21 -69.92 -78.35
CA LYS A 258 -11.36 -69.08 -77.98
C LYS A 258 -11.58 -67.90 -78.93
N GLN A 259 -10.52 -67.33 -79.50
CA GLN A 259 -10.63 -66.30 -80.54
C GLN A 259 -11.25 -66.87 -81.83
N ILE A 260 -10.88 -68.09 -82.21
CA ILE A 260 -11.48 -68.77 -83.36
C ILE A 260 -12.97 -69.05 -83.09
N GLU A 261 -13.33 -69.51 -81.90
CA GLU A 261 -14.75 -69.70 -81.51
C GLU A 261 -15.54 -68.39 -81.58
N LEU A 262 -14.98 -67.28 -81.08
CA LEU A 262 -15.63 -65.97 -81.14
C LEU A 262 -15.82 -65.47 -82.58
N LEU A 263 -14.84 -65.68 -83.46
CA LEU A 263 -14.96 -65.33 -84.87
C LEU A 263 -16.09 -66.11 -85.55
N LYS A 264 -16.18 -67.42 -85.30
CA LYS A 264 -17.28 -68.25 -85.80
C LYS A 264 -18.63 -67.77 -85.30
N LEU A 265 -18.75 -67.48 -84.00
CA LEU A 265 -20.00 -66.99 -83.41
C LEU A 265 -20.40 -65.62 -83.98
N ASN A 266 -19.42 -64.74 -84.22
CA ASN A 266 -19.65 -63.43 -84.83
C ASN A 266 -20.07 -63.55 -86.31
N GLU A 267 -19.53 -64.53 -87.04
CA GLU A 267 -20.00 -64.84 -88.40
C GLU A 267 -21.43 -65.39 -88.41
N GLU A 268 -21.79 -66.26 -87.47
CA GLU A 268 -23.17 -66.71 -87.29
C GLU A 268 -24.11 -65.55 -86.92
N PHE A 269 -23.65 -64.65 -86.06
CA PHE A 269 -24.41 -63.45 -85.69
C PHE A 269 -24.60 -62.50 -86.87
N LYS A 270 -23.58 -62.33 -87.72
CA LYS A 270 -23.68 -61.55 -88.97
C LYS A 270 -24.64 -62.17 -89.96
N LYS A 271 -24.60 -63.50 -90.14
CA LYS A 271 -25.58 -64.21 -91.00
C LYS A 271 -27.01 -64.02 -90.50
N LEU A 272 -27.22 -64.05 -89.18
CA LEU A 272 -28.53 -63.77 -88.59
C LEU A 272 -28.98 -62.32 -88.81
N LEU A 273 -28.06 -61.35 -88.73
CA LEU A 273 -28.34 -59.95 -89.04
C LEU A 273 -28.69 -59.72 -90.52
N GLU A 274 -27.96 -60.34 -91.45
CA GLU A 274 -28.26 -60.26 -92.89
C GLU A 274 -29.63 -60.88 -93.25
N ILE A 275 -30.01 -61.97 -92.58
CA ILE A 275 -31.35 -62.57 -92.72
C ILE A 275 -32.45 -61.62 -92.17
N PHE A 276 -32.14 -60.84 -91.15
CA PHE A 276 -33.10 -59.89 -90.57
C PHE A 276 -33.26 -58.63 -91.41
N GLU A 277 -32.20 -58.14 -92.07
CA GLU A 277 -32.27 -56.95 -92.94
C GLU A 277 -32.88 -57.22 -94.33
N ALA A 278 -32.97 -58.49 -94.76
CA ALA A 278 -33.61 -58.89 -96.00
C ALA A 278 -35.10 -59.30 -95.86
N SER A 279 -35.67 -59.15 -94.65
CA SER A 279 -37.10 -59.35 -94.31
C SER A 279 -37.81 -58.03 -94.05
#